data_AF-A0AAV9D1Z7-F1
#
_entry.id   AF-A0AAV9D1Z7-F1
#
_cell.length_a   1.000
_cell.length_b   1.000
_cell.length_c   1.000
_cell.angle_alpha   90.00
_cell.angle_beta   90.00
_cell.angle_gamma   90.00
#
_symmetry.space_group_name_H-M   'P 1'
#
loop_
_entity.id
_entity.type
_entity.pdbx_description
1 polymer ?
#
loop_
_entity_poly.entity_id
_entity_poly.type
_entity_poly.pdbx_seq_one_letter_code
_entity_poly.pdbx_strand_id
1 'polypeptide(L)'
;MVNAPLLYRAASCLPFSVLKYAMTLDGKIAASSGHASWVSSKLSRDQVFELRGRSDAIIVGGNTVRRDDPRLTARHGGGHVPV
;
A
#
# COMPACT_ATOMS: atom_id res chain seq x y z
N MET A 1 6.21 -12.98 -10.82
CA MET A 1 5.21 -14.06 -10.91
C MET A 1 3.82 -13.46 -11.02
N VAL A 2 3.09 -13.79 -12.09
CA VAL A 2 1.77 -13.19 -12.38
C VAL A 2 0.67 -13.79 -11.49
N ASN A 3 0.70 -15.11 -11.24
CA ASN A 3 -0.39 -15.85 -10.58
C ASN A 3 -0.14 -16.18 -9.10
N ALA A 4 0.83 -15.53 -8.44
CA ALA A 4 1.15 -15.83 -7.04
C ALA A 4 -0.06 -15.72 -6.08
N PRO A 5 -0.95 -14.71 -6.20
CA PRO A 5 -2.13 -14.63 -5.33
C PRO A 5 -3.10 -15.80 -5.49
N LEU A 6 -3.34 -16.24 -6.74
CA LEU A 6 -4.22 -17.37 -7.04
C LEU A 6 -3.69 -18.67 -6.45
N LEU A 7 -2.40 -18.96 -6.68
CA LEU A 7 -1.77 -20.18 -6.19
C LEU A 7 -1.73 -20.23 -4.66
N TYR A 8 -1.40 -19.10 -4.02
CA TYR A 8 -1.40 -19.01 -2.55
C TYR A 8 -2.79 -19.26 -1.97
N ARG A 9 -3.83 -18.64 -2.54
CA ARG A 9 -5.22 -18.84 -2.11
C ARG A 9 -5.67 -20.29 -2.28
N ALA A 10 -5.32 -20.92 -3.40
CA ALA A 10 -5.68 -22.32 -3.67
C ALA A 10 -5.02 -23.29 -2.67
N ALA A 11 -3.78 -23.03 -2.26
CA ALA A 11 -3.05 -23.88 -1.33
C ALA A 11 -3.40 -23.66 0.15
N SER A 12 -3.66 -22.41 0.56
CA SER A 12 -3.79 -22.03 1.97
C SER A 12 -5.21 -21.66 2.40
N CYS A 13 -6.13 -21.46 1.45
CA CYS A 13 -7.44 -20.85 1.69
C CYS A 13 -7.38 -19.46 2.36
N LEU A 14 -6.24 -18.78 2.30
CA LEU A 14 -6.01 -17.45 2.86
C LEU A 14 -5.72 -16.42 1.75
N PRO A 15 -6.00 -15.12 1.99
CA PRO A 15 -5.64 -14.07 1.05
C PRO A 15 -4.13 -13.88 0.98
N PHE A 16 -3.60 -13.73 -0.23
CA PHE A 16 -2.22 -13.34 -0.43
C PHE A 16 -2.02 -11.89 -0.02
N SER A 17 -1.14 -11.64 0.95
CA SER A 17 -0.95 -10.33 1.56
C SER A 17 0.42 -9.76 1.26
N VAL A 18 0.47 -8.48 0.92
CA VAL A 18 1.72 -7.73 0.71
C VAL A 18 1.77 -6.58 1.70
N LEU A 19 2.81 -6.55 2.53
CA LEU A 19 3.09 -5.42 3.41
C LEU A 19 3.99 -4.42 2.68
N LYS A 20 3.55 -3.16 2.60
CA LYS A 20 4.36 -2.04 2.11
C LYS A 20 4.49 -0.99 3.19
N TYR A 21 5.70 -0.48 3.40
CA TYR A 21 5.97 0.67 4.26
C TYR A 21 6.97 1.63 3.57
N ALA A 22 7.05 2.87 4.04
CA ALA A 22 8.09 3.82 3.66
C ALA A 22 8.68 4.39 4.94
N MET A 23 10.02 4.41 5.02
CA MET A 23 10.73 4.86 6.20
C MET A 23 11.95 5.70 5.80
N THR A 24 12.41 6.52 6.74
CA THR A 24 13.75 7.12 6.72
C THR A 24 14.82 6.05 6.97
N LEU A 25 16.09 6.43 6.79
CA LEU A 25 17.23 5.52 6.98
C LEU A 25 17.34 4.98 8.41
N ASP A 26 16.93 5.78 9.41
CA ASP A 26 16.88 5.41 10.83
C ASP A 26 15.56 4.70 11.22
N GLY A 27 14.76 4.28 10.24
CA GLY A 27 13.60 3.42 10.43
C GLY A 27 12.32 4.13 10.87
N LYS A 28 12.19 5.45 10.69
CA LYS A 28 11.00 6.22 11.08
C LYS A 28 10.01 6.33 9.93
N ILE A 29 8.73 6.14 10.22
CA ILE A 29 7.62 6.29 9.26
C ILE A 29 6.94 7.66 9.35
N ALA A 30 7.22 8.43 10.41
CA ALA A 30 6.73 9.78 10.65
C ALA A 30 7.72 10.54 11.54
N ALA A 31 7.72 11.87 11.45
CA ALA A 31 8.43 12.73 12.38
C ALA A 31 7.83 12.65 13.80
N SER A 32 8.51 13.20 14.81
CA SER A 32 7.97 13.31 16.17
C SER A 32 6.70 14.17 16.26
N SER A 33 6.55 15.15 15.35
CA SER A 33 5.31 15.89 15.12
C SER A 33 4.20 15.04 14.47
N GLY A 34 4.55 13.84 14.02
CA GLY A 34 3.70 12.90 13.31
C GLY A 34 3.45 13.27 11.85
N HIS A 35 4.25 14.15 11.26
CA HIS A 35 4.24 14.39 9.81
C HIS A 35 4.86 13.19 9.07
N ALA A 36 4.12 12.57 8.15
CA ALA A 36 4.51 11.34 7.44
C ALA A 36 4.62 11.51 5.91
N SER A 37 4.42 12.73 5.39
CA SER A 37 4.46 13.00 3.95
C SER A 37 5.90 13.09 3.42
N TRP A 38 6.07 12.73 2.15
CA TRP A 38 7.32 12.84 1.39
C TRP A 38 8.54 12.04 1.89
N VAL A 39 8.30 10.95 2.62
CA VAL A 39 9.34 9.95 2.93
C VAL A 39 9.75 9.15 1.67
N SER A 40 8.79 8.84 0.79
CA SER A 40 9.03 8.09 -0.45
C SER A 40 9.35 9.01 -1.63
N SER A 41 10.18 8.55 -2.56
CA SER A 41 10.45 9.25 -3.83
C SER A 41 9.29 9.09 -4.83
N LYS A 42 9.32 9.83 -5.94
CA LYS A 42 8.32 9.67 -7.02
C LYS A 42 8.28 8.25 -7.57
N LEU A 43 9.44 7.68 -7.89
CA LEU A 43 9.56 6.31 -8.40
C LEU A 43 8.90 5.29 -7.45
N SER A 44 9.15 5.43 -6.14
CA SER A 44 8.54 4.57 -5.14
C SER A 44 7.01 4.72 -5.07
N ARG A 45 6.49 5.94 -5.24
CA ARG A 45 5.03 6.16 -5.29
C ARG A 45 4.39 5.55 -6.53
N ASP A 46 5.06 5.62 -7.68
CA ASP A 46 4.57 5.03 -8.93
C ASP A 46 4.43 3.49 -8.76
N GLN A 47 5.42 2.84 -8.15
CA GLN A 47 5.35 1.41 -7.79
C GLN A 47 4.21 1.08 -6.81
N VAL A 48 3.94 1.95 -5.83
CA VAL A 48 2.80 1.77 -4.91
C VAL A 48 1.48 1.85 -5.67
N PHE A 49 1.35 2.74 -6.66
CA PHE A 49 0.13 2.82 -7.45
C PHE A 49 -0.09 1.57 -8.31
N GLU A 50 0.97 0.98 -8.87
CA GLU A 50 0.89 -0.31 -9.54
C GLU A 50 0.50 -1.44 -8.59
N LEU A 51 1.10 -1.49 -7.39
CA LEU A 51 0.77 -2.48 -6.38
C LEU A 51 -0.71 -2.40 -5.98
N ARG A 52 -1.21 -1.18 -5.74
CA ARG A 52 -2.63 -0.93 -5.44
C ARG A 52 -3.56 -1.36 -6.57
N GLY A 53 -3.16 -1.11 -7.83
CA GLY A 53 -3.94 -1.54 -8.99
C GLY A 53 -4.00 -3.06 -9.18
N ARG A 54 -3.10 -3.81 -8.54
CA ARG A 54 -3.06 -5.28 -8.55
C ARG A 54 -3.64 -5.91 -7.28
N SER A 55 -4.02 -5.10 -6.30
CA SER A 55 -4.58 -5.56 -5.03
C SER A 55 -6.10 -5.47 -5.06
N ASP A 56 -6.75 -6.47 -4.48
CA ASP A 56 -8.21 -6.48 -4.34
C ASP A 56 -8.67 -5.52 -3.22
N ALA A 57 -7.88 -5.38 -2.16
CA ALA A 57 -8.17 -4.52 -1.02
C ALA A 57 -6.92 -3.82 -0.47
N ILE A 58 -7.10 -2.66 0.17
CA ILE A 58 -6.05 -1.94 0.87
C ILE A 58 -6.41 -1.77 2.33
N ILE A 59 -5.56 -2.29 3.22
CA ILE A 59 -5.79 -2.24 4.66
C ILE A 59 -4.83 -1.24 5.32
N VAL A 60 -5.37 -0.37 6.16
CA VAL A 60 -4.61 0.55 7.02
C VAL A 60 -5.18 0.55 8.43
N GLY A 61 -4.37 0.95 9.41
CA GLY A 61 -4.85 1.16 10.77
C GLY A 61 -5.72 2.41 10.88
N GLY A 62 -6.69 2.42 11.81
CA GLY A 62 -7.59 3.57 12.00
C GLY A 62 -6.87 4.87 12.37
N ASN A 63 -5.69 4.80 13.01
CA ASN A 63 -4.88 5.99 13.28
C ASN A 63 -4.31 6.62 12.01
N THR A 64 -3.97 5.84 10.99
CA THR A 64 -3.54 6.34 9.69
C THR A 64 -4.67 7.12 9.02
N VAL A 65 -5.90 6.60 9.07
CA VAL A 65 -7.08 7.32 8.55
C VAL A 65 -7.27 8.66 9.26
N ARG A 66 -7.27 8.65 10.59
CA ARG A 66 -7.51 9.86 11.40
C ARG A 66 -6.44 10.93 11.26
N ARG A 67 -5.18 10.54 11.05
CA ARG A 67 -4.05 11.48 11.03
C ARG A 67 -3.64 11.94 9.64
N ASP A 68 -3.81 11.08 8.64
CA ASP A 68 -3.22 11.31 7.31
C ASP A 68 -4.29 11.53 6.23
N ASP A 69 -5.58 11.29 6.53
CA ASP A 69 -6.73 11.35 5.60
C ASP A 69 -6.40 10.81 4.18
N PRO A 70 -5.92 9.56 4.08
CA PRO A 70 -5.37 9.06 2.83
C PRO A 70 -6.48 8.68 1.86
N ARG A 71 -6.32 9.06 0.58
CA ARG A 71 -7.25 8.64 -0.48
C ARG A 71 -7.21 7.14 -0.80
N LEU A 72 -6.06 6.50 -0.52
CA LEU A 72 -5.78 5.07 -0.78
C LEU A 72 -6.07 4.55 -2.20
N THR A 73 -6.28 5.40 -3.20
CA THR A 73 -6.59 4.96 -4.57
C THR A 73 -5.37 4.48 -5.35
N ALA A 74 -5.61 3.66 -6.38
CA ALA A 74 -4.70 3.54 -7.52
C ALA A 74 -4.81 4.83 -8.36
N ARG A 75 -3.69 5.33 -8.91
CA ARG A 75 -3.65 6.64 -9.61
C ARG A 75 -3.66 6.54 -11.14
N HIS A 76 -3.73 5.33 -11.68
CA HIS A 76 -3.84 5.10 -13.12
C HIS A 76 -5.32 4.88 -13.45
N GLY A 77 -5.92 5.81 -14.19
CA GLY A 77 -7.34 5.77 -14.55
C GLY A 77 -7.72 4.52 -15.34
N GLY A 78 -8.95 4.05 -15.18
CA GLY A 78 -9.52 2.93 -15.93
C GLY A 78 -9.20 1.53 -15.40
N GLY A 79 -8.45 1.40 -14.31
CA GLY A 79 -8.09 0.11 -13.69
C GLY A 79 -9.00 -0.33 -12.53
N HIS A 80 -8.68 -1.51 -11.97
CA HIS A 80 -9.31 -2.05 -10.76
C HIS A 80 -9.22 -1.03 -9.60
N VAL A 81 -10.34 -0.81 -8.92
CA VAL A 81 -10.40 0.03 -7.72
C VAL A 81 -10.44 -0.90 -6.51
N PRO A 82 -9.35 -0.96 -5.72
CA PRO A 82 -9.36 -1.75 -4.49
C PRO A 82 -10.40 -1.21 -3.51
N VAL A 83 -11.04 -2.14 -2.79
CA VAL A 83 -11.96 -1.83 -1.69
C VAL A 83 -11.23 -1.57 -0.38
#